data_AF-A0A133UF30-F1
#
_entry.id   AF-A0A133UF30-F1
#
_cell.length_a   1.000
_cell.length_b   1.000
_cell.length_c   1.000
_cell.angle_alpha   90.00
_cell.angle_beta   90.00
_cell.angle_gamma   90.00
#
_symmetry.space_group_name_H-M   'P 1'
#
loop_
_entity.id
_entity.type
_entity.pdbx_description
1 polymer ?
#
loop_
_entity_poly.entity_id
_entity_poly.type
_entity_poly.pdbx_seq_one_letter_code
_entity_poly.pdbx_strand_id
1 'polypeptide(L)'
;MLKITKVPEKVKFVFGEFRDEFTEPSFESFTQLTSAVINSEKRRTVRRLHKSISGGKSRTAYEYFFHDAKWDEDSVAQCKADYFFEESGDGVGDRIFLKTSTTPSWR
;
A
#
# COMPACT_ATOMS: atom_id res chain seq x y z
N MET A 1 -19.50 7.76 -10.72
CA MET A 1 -18.47 7.07 -9.90
C MET A 1 -17.16 7.78 -10.14
N LEU A 2 -16.57 8.38 -9.11
CA LEU A 2 -15.26 9.01 -9.22
C LEU A 2 -14.24 7.93 -9.61
N LYS A 3 -13.48 8.16 -10.68
CA LYS A 3 -12.39 7.30 -11.10
C LYS A 3 -11.07 7.97 -10.74
N ILE A 4 -10.15 7.18 -10.23
CA ILE A 4 -8.79 7.62 -9.99
C ILE A 4 -8.08 7.61 -11.32
N THR A 5 -7.71 8.81 -11.79
CA THR A 5 -7.00 9.00 -13.05
C THR A 5 -5.50 9.04 -12.84
N LYS A 6 -5.04 9.50 -11.67
CA LYS A 6 -3.64 9.53 -11.24
C LYS A 6 -3.51 9.39 -9.73
N VAL A 7 -2.40 8.81 -9.28
CA VAL A 7 -1.97 8.89 -7.88
C VAL A 7 -1.58 10.34 -7.56
N PRO A 8 -2.08 10.95 -6.47
CA PRO A 8 -1.66 12.29 -6.07
C PRO A 8 -0.14 12.36 -5.87
N GLU A 9 0.53 13.42 -6.35
CA GLU A 9 2.00 13.54 -6.32
C GLU A 9 2.60 13.40 -4.91
N LYS A 10 1.93 13.96 -3.89
CA LYS A 10 2.36 13.80 -2.49
C LYS A 10 2.37 12.34 -2.03
N VAL A 11 1.46 11.53 -2.54
CA VAL A 11 1.35 10.10 -2.20
C VAL A 11 2.33 9.27 -3.03
N LYS A 12 2.65 9.70 -4.26
CA LYS A 12 3.68 9.04 -5.07
C LYS A 12 5.05 9.07 -4.42
N PHE A 13 5.40 10.18 -3.77
CA PHE A 13 6.66 10.29 -3.03
C PHE A 13 6.75 9.21 -1.94
N VAL A 14 5.71 9.09 -1.11
CA VAL A 14 5.62 8.06 -0.07
C VAL A 14 5.71 6.65 -0.65
N PHE A 15 5.10 6.39 -1.80
CA PHE A 15 5.22 5.07 -2.44
C PHE A 15 6.63 4.76 -2.95
N GLY A 16 7.45 5.78 -3.23
CA GLY A 16 8.83 5.61 -3.66
C GLY A 16 9.66 4.82 -2.66
N GLU A 17 9.43 5.03 -1.36
CA GLU A 17 10.13 4.36 -0.26
C GLU A 17 9.94 2.84 -0.28
N PHE A 18 8.80 2.36 -0.80
CA PHE A 18 8.49 0.94 -0.88
C PHE A 18 8.97 0.28 -2.17
N ARG A 19 9.58 1.02 -3.10
CA ARG A 19 9.82 0.54 -4.46
C ARG A 19 10.66 -0.73 -4.50
N ASP A 20 11.70 -0.79 -3.67
CA ASP A 20 12.66 -1.89 -3.66
C ASP A 20 12.07 -3.19 -3.08
N GLU A 21 10.92 -3.10 -2.40
CA GLU A 21 10.18 -4.25 -1.86
C GLU A 21 9.37 -5.01 -2.91
N PHE A 22 9.24 -4.45 -4.12
CA PHE A 22 8.44 -5.02 -5.18
C PHE A 22 9.24 -5.22 -6.45
N THR A 23 9.08 -6.38 -7.09
CA THR A 23 9.51 -6.53 -8.48
C THR A 23 8.65 -5.66 -9.40
N GLU A 24 9.18 -5.17 -10.52
CA GLU A 24 8.31 -4.76 -11.62
C GLU A 24 7.66 -6.03 -12.22
N PRO A 25 6.32 -6.09 -12.42
CA PRO A 25 5.35 -5.00 -12.43
C PRO A 25 4.52 -4.84 -11.13
N SER A 26 4.85 -5.57 -10.06
CA SER A 26 4.13 -5.61 -8.78
C SER A 26 4.06 -4.25 -8.09
N PHE A 27 5.11 -3.43 -8.19
CA PHE A 27 5.13 -2.08 -7.62
C PHE A 27 4.00 -1.19 -8.16
N GLU A 28 3.77 -1.24 -9.47
CA GLU A 28 2.69 -0.47 -10.09
C GLU A 28 1.31 -0.98 -9.63
N SER A 29 1.16 -2.30 -9.44
CA SER A 29 -0.07 -2.87 -8.91
C SER A 29 -0.34 -2.40 -7.47
N PHE A 30 0.71 -2.37 -6.64
CA PHE A 30 0.67 -1.83 -5.27
C PHE A 30 0.21 -0.38 -5.27
N THR A 31 0.88 0.51 -6.01
CA THR A 31 0.55 1.95 -6.02
C THR A 31 -0.87 2.24 -6.52
N GLN A 32 -1.32 1.53 -7.57
CA GLN A 32 -2.68 1.68 -8.12
C GLN A 32 -3.75 1.21 -7.12
N LEU A 33 -3.56 0.06 -6.48
CA LEU A 33 -4.52 -0.49 -5.49
C LEU A 33 -4.54 0.32 -4.20
N THR A 34 -3.38 0.66 -3.64
CA THR A 34 -3.30 1.44 -2.40
C THR A 34 -3.93 2.81 -2.59
N SER A 35 -3.69 3.47 -3.74
CA SER A 35 -4.40 4.70 -4.12
C SER A 35 -5.91 4.51 -4.20
N ALA A 36 -6.35 3.38 -4.77
CA ALA A 36 -7.77 3.04 -4.85
C ALA A 36 -8.41 2.82 -3.49
N VAL A 37 -7.70 2.22 -2.55
CA VAL A 37 -8.15 2.03 -1.18
C VAL A 37 -8.24 3.38 -0.45
N ILE A 38 -7.20 4.21 -0.50
CA ILE A 38 -7.16 5.54 0.15
C ILE A 38 -8.32 6.43 -0.32
N ASN A 39 -8.59 6.44 -1.62
CA ASN A 39 -9.67 7.25 -2.20
C ASN A 39 -11.05 6.57 -2.09
N SER A 40 -11.15 5.42 -1.42
CA SER A 40 -12.42 4.72 -1.21
C SER A 40 -12.89 4.86 0.24
N GLU A 41 -14.09 5.40 0.42
CA GLU A 41 -14.69 5.60 1.75
C GLU A 41 -15.12 4.28 2.45
N LYS A 42 -15.05 3.12 1.77
CA LYS A 42 -15.54 1.83 2.29
C LYS A 42 -14.63 0.70 1.86
N ARG A 43 -14.52 -0.36 2.69
CA ARG A 43 -13.85 -1.62 2.33
C ARG A 43 -14.39 -2.15 0.99
N ARG A 44 -13.50 -2.39 0.03
CA ARG A 44 -13.86 -2.84 -1.32
C ARG A 44 -13.07 -4.08 -1.72
N THR A 45 -13.73 -4.98 -2.43
CA THR A 45 -13.11 -6.13 -3.10
C THR A 45 -12.21 -5.66 -4.25
N VAL A 46 -11.19 -6.44 -4.62
CA VAL A 46 -10.32 -6.21 -5.80
C VAL A 46 -11.13 -5.90 -7.07
N ARG A 47 -12.22 -6.64 -7.34
CA ARG A 47 -13.13 -6.40 -8.47
C ARG A 47 -13.71 -4.98 -8.51
N ARG A 48 -14.03 -4.40 -7.35
CA ARG A 48 -14.59 -3.05 -7.23
C ARG A 48 -13.49 -1.99 -7.31
N LEU A 49 -12.32 -2.24 -6.74
CA LEU A 49 -11.15 -1.36 -6.82
C LEU A 49 -10.64 -1.22 -8.25
N HIS A 50 -10.49 -2.34 -8.96
CA HIS A 50 -10.14 -2.36 -10.38
C HIS A 50 -11.03 -1.43 -11.22
N LYS A 51 -12.35 -1.47 -11.01
CA LYS A 51 -13.30 -0.63 -11.76
C LYS A 51 -13.19 0.87 -11.44
N SER A 52 -12.62 1.23 -10.28
CA SER A 52 -12.41 2.64 -9.90
C SER A 52 -11.09 3.23 -10.40
N ILE A 53 -10.19 2.42 -10.97
CA ILE A 53 -8.91 2.89 -11.50
C ILE A 53 -9.05 3.07 -13.01
N SER A 54 -8.89 4.30 -13.50
CA SER A 54 -8.97 4.59 -14.94
C SER A 54 -7.62 4.29 -15.60
N GLY A 55 -7.59 3.48 -16.65
CA GLY A 55 -6.34 3.07 -17.31
C GLY A 55 -5.46 2.15 -16.45
N GLY A 56 -6.01 1.62 -15.34
CA GLY A 56 -5.30 0.67 -14.49
C GLY A 56 -5.20 -0.72 -15.11
N LYS A 57 -4.43 -1.58 -14.46
CA LYS A 57 -4.24 -2.97 -14.89
C LYS A 57 -5.53 -3.77 -14.88
N SER A 58 -5.51 -4.92 -15.56
CA SER A 58 -6.61 -5.87 -15.55
C SER A 58 -6.84 -6.45 -14.15
N ARG A 59 -8.06 -6.93 -13.88
CA ARG A 59 -8.39 -7.58 -12.60
C ARG A 59 -7.44 -8.73 -12.30
N THR A 60 -7.14 -9.56 -13.31
CA THR A 60 -6.24 -10.71 -13.17
C THR A 60 -4.83 -10.30 -12.77
N ALA A 61 -4.33 -9.16 -13.25
CA ALA A 61 -3.01 -8.66 -12.83
C ALA A 61 -2.99 -8.25 -11.35
N TYR A 62 -4.10 -7.74 -10.82
CA TYR A 62 -4.24 -7.48 -9.39
C TYR A 62 -4.44 -8.74 -8.56
N GLU A 63 -5.16 -9.74 -9.09
CA GLU A 63 -5.27 -11.06 -8.44
C GLU A 63 -3.89 -11.73 -8.35
N TYR A 64 -3.12 -11.72 -9.44
CA TYR A 64 -1.71 -12.17 -9.44
C TYR A 64 -0.87 -11.42 -8.40
N PHE A 65 -1.04 -10.10 -8.29
CA PHE A 65 -0.32 -9.29 -7.29
C PHE A 65 -0.52 -9.79 -5.86
N PHE A 66 -1.73 -10.24 -5.49
CA PHE A 66 -1.99 -10.74 -4.13
C PHE A 66 -1.58 -12.19 -3.91
N HIS A 67 -1.55 -13.02 -4.96
CA HIS A 67 -1.43 -14.46 -4.79
C HIS A 67 -0.09 -15.04 -5.25
N ASP A 68 0.48 -14.49 -6.31
CA ASP A 68 1.57 -15.14 -7.04
C ASP A 68 2.77 -14.21 -7.25
N ALA A 69 2.60 -12.89 -7.07
CA ALA A 69 3.67 -11.94 -7.24
C ALA A 69 4.74 -12.08 -6.15
N LYS A 70 5.99 -11.87 -6.55
CA LYS A 70 7.15 -11.91 -5.65
C LYS A 70 7.30 -10.56 -4.93
N TRP A 71 6.78 -10.48 -3.72
CA TRP A 71 7.03 -9.44 -2.72
C TRP A 71 6.82 -10.05 -1.33
N ASP A 72 7.39 -9.44 -0.31
CA ASP A 72 7.33 -9.95 1.06
C ASP A 72 6.49 -9.01 1.94
N GLU A 73 5.47 -9.56 2.61
CA GLU A 73 4.59 -8.79 3.48
C GLU A 73 5.36 -8.23 4.68
N ASP A 74 6.29 -9.02 5.24
CA ASP A 74 7.08 -8.63 6.40
C ASP A 74 8.04 -7.49 6.03
N SER A 75 8.69 -7.53 4.87
CA SER A 75 9.55 -6.44 4.41
C SER A 75 8.78 -5.15 4.14
N VAL A 76 7.58 -5.23 3.54
CA VAL A 76 6.72 -4.04 3.37
C VAL A 76 6.27 -3.48 4.72
N ALA A 77 5.97 -4.34 5.69
CA ALA A 77 5.61 -3.92 7.05
C ALA A 77 6.79 -3.25 7.77
N GLN A 78 8.00 -3.77 7.62
CA GLN A 78 9.22 -3.19 8.17
C GLN A 78 9.53 -1.84 7.52
N CYS A 79 9.51 -1.75 6.18
CA CYS A 79 9.70 -0.50 5.43
C CYS A 79 8.72 0.58 5.90
N LYS A 80 7.44 0.23 6.14
CA LYS A 80 6.46 1.16 6.72
C LYS A 80 6.84 1.63 8.12
N ALA A 81 7.37 0.74 8.96
CA ALA A 81 7.79 1.09 10.31
C ALA A 81 9.00 2.02 10.27
N ASP A 82 10.00 1.71 9.44
CA ASP A 82 11.20 2.53 9.25
C ASP A 82 10.82 3.93 8.77
N TYR A 83 9.97 4.02 7.73
CA TYR A 83 9.46 5.30 7.24
C TYR A 83 8.72 6.11 8.32
N PHE A 84 7.93 5.44 9.17
CA PHE A 84 7.25 6.10 10.29
C PHE A 84 8.24 6.69 11.29
N PHE A 85 9.30 5.96 11.64
CA PHE A 85 10.33 6.47 12.56
C PHE A 85 11.14 7.59 11.94
N GLU A 86 11.51 7.51 10.65
CA GLU A 86 12.21 8.59 9.96
C GLU A 86 11.41 9.90 9.92
N GLU A 87 10.12 9.81 9.56
CA GLU A 87 9.23 10.98 9.50
C GLU A 87 8.82 11.51 10.88
N SER A 88 8.87 10.68 11.93
CA SER A 88 8.58 11.12 13.30
C SER A 88 9.62 12.12 13.81
N GLY A 89 10.83 12.14 13.22
CA GLY A 89 11.94 12.99 13.66
C GLY A 89 12.50 12.60 15.03
N ASP A 90 12.09 11.45 15.57
CA ASP A 90 12.55 10.94 16.85
C ASP A 90 14.02 10.52 16.76
N GLY A 91 14.85 11.11 17.61
CA GLY A 91 16.28 10.87 17.69
C GLY A 91 16.67 9.80 18.72
N VAL A 92 17.97 9.51 18.78
CA VAL A 92 18.54 8.60 19.79
C VAL A 92 18.26 9.15 21.19
N GLY A 93 17.46 8.42 21.97
CA GLY A 93 17.09 8.77 23.34
C GLY A 93 15.64 9.22 23.53
N ASP A 94 14.90 9.41 22.43
CA ASP A 94 13.48 9.79 22.49
C ASP A 94 12.61 8.61 22.93
N ARG A 95 11.50 8.94 23.62
CA ARG A 95 10.58 7.96 24.20
C ARG A 95 9.30 7.88 23.37
N ILE A 96 9.14 6.77 22.67
CA ILE A 96 7.97 6.49 21.83
C ILE A 96 6.96 5.67 22.62
N PHE A 97 5.70 6.11 22.65
CA PHE A 97 4.61 5.33 23.26
C PHE A 97 3.98 4.39 22.22
N LEU A 98 4.29 3.10 22.33
CA LEU A 98 3.71 2.07 21.46
C LEU A 98 2.44 1.49 22.08
N LYS A 99 1.28 1.77 21.46
CA LYS A 99 0.01 1.15 21.83
C LYS A 99 -0.20 -0.12 21.01
N THR A 100 -0.07 -1.28 21.63
CA THR A 100 -0.35 -2.57 21.00
C THR A 100 -1.74 -3.08 21.39
N SER A 101 -2.44 -3.69 20.45
CA SER A 101 -3.71 -4.39 20.68
C SER A 101 -3.82 -5.55 19.72
N THR A 102 -4.19 -6.72 20.22
CA THR A 102 -4.40 -7.90 19.37
C THR A 102 -5.82 -7.89 18.82
N THR A 103 -5.98 -7.78 17.51
CA THR A 103 -7.26 -8.03 16.84
C THR A 103 -7.28 -9.45 16.27
N PRO A 104 -8.36 -10.24 16.45
CA PRO A 104 -8.44 -11.59 15.89
C PRO A 104 -8.29 -11.54 14.36
N SER A 105 -7.36 -12.32 13.81
CA SER A 105 -7.29 -12.58 12.37
C SER A 105 -8.48 -13.48 12.01
N TRP A 106 -9.49 -12.93 11.33
CA TRP A 106 -10.57 -13.74 10.78
C TRP A 106 -10.01 -14.58 9.62
N ARG A 107 -9.98 -15.91 9.80
CA ARG A 107 -9.86 -16.88 8.71
C ARG A 107 -11.18 -17.01 8.00
#